data_AF-A0A920QRN7-F1
#
_entry.id   AF-A0A920QRN7-F1
#
_cell.length_a   1.000
_cell.length_b   1.000
_cell.length_c   1.000
_cell.angle_alpha   90.00
_cell.angle_beta   90.00
_cell.angle_gamma   90.00
#
_symmetry.space_group_name_H-M   'P 1'
#
loop_
_entity.id
_entity.type
_entity.pdbx_description
1 polymer ?
#
loop_
_entity_poly.entity_id
_entity_poly.type
_entity_poly.pdbx_seq_one_letter_code
_entity_poly.pdbx_strand_id
1 'polypeptide(L)' 'MALVLKRPSGREAFPGDVFYLHSRLLERSARLSGDAGGGSLTALPIIETQAGDVSAYIPTNVI' A
#
# COMPACT_ATOMS: atom_id res chain seq x y z
N MET A 1 3.43 11.14 9.73
CA MET A 1 4.78 11.14 10.35
C MET A 1 5.84 11.79 9.45
N ALA A 2 5.87 11.53 8.14
CA ALA A 2 6.86 12.12 7.22
C ALA A 2 6.94 13.66 7.24
N LEU A 3 5.81 14.37 7.20
CA LEU A 3 5.76 15.84 7.23
C LEU A 3 6.26 16.43 8.55
N VAL A 4 5.94 15.79 9.68
CA VAL A 4 6.44 16.19 11.01
C VAL A 4 7.97 16.08 11.08
N LEU A 5 8.52 15.05 10.43
CA LEU A 5 9.96 14.84 10.28
C LEU A 5 10.59 15.69 9.16
N LYS A 6 9.83 16.63 8.58
CA LYS A 6 10.27 17.53 7.50
C LYS A 6 10.86 16.79 6.30
N ARG A 7 10.37 15.58 6.02
CA ARG A 7 10.72 14.87 4.77
C ARG A 7 10.05 15.59 3.59
N PRO A 8 10.70 15.65 2.42
CA PRO A 8 10.10 16.23 1.23
C PRO A 8 8.81 15.50 0.84
N SER A 9 7.78 16.27 0.51
CA SER A 9 6.47 15.77 0.07
C SER A 9 6.32 15.85 -1.44
N GLY A 10 5.57 14.91 -2.02
CA GLY A 10 5.21 14.87 -3.44
C GLY A 10 3.72 15.12 -3.67
N ARG A 11 3.14 14.34 -4.59
CA ARG A 11 1.72 14.42 -4.96
C ARG A 11 0.82 14.25 -3.74
N GLU A 12 -0.22 15.10 -3.63
CA GLU A 12 -1.19 15.09 -2.53
C GLU A 12 -0.55 15.15 -1.12
N ALA A 13 0.63 15.78 -1.00
CA ALA A 13 1.42 15.90 0.23
C ALA A 13 1.91 14.57 0.85
N PHE A 14 1.84 13.45 0.11
CA PHE A 14 2.40 12.18 0.54
C PHE A 14 3.93 12.14 0.38
N PRO A 15 4.64 11.36 1.21
CA PRO A 15 6.07 11.13 0.99
C PRO A 15 6.30 10.26 -0.26
N GLY A 16 7.48 10.38 -0.87
CA GLY A 16 7.81 9.66 -2.10
C GLY A 16 7.83 8.12 -1.97
N ASP A 17 7.90 7.59 -0.76
CA ASP A 17 7.90 6.15 -0.47
C ASP A 17 6.51 5.58 -0.12
N VAL A 18 5.42 6.34 -0.32
CA VAL A 18 4.07 5.89 0.02
C VAL A 18 3.65 4.62 -0.74
N PHE A 19 4.07 4.46 -1.99
CA PHE A 19 3.86 3.23 -2.75
C PHE A 19 4.59 2.03 -2.11
N TYR A 20 5.84 2.24 -1.69
CA TYR A 20 6.65 1.20 -1.04
C TYR A 20 6.04 0.73 0.29
N LEU A 21 5.34 1.62 1.01
CA LEU A 21 4.64 1.25 2.25
C LEU A 21 3.52 0.22 1.99
N HIS A 22 2.73 0.41 0.93
CA HIS A 22 1.66 -0.51 0.58
C HIS A 22 2.19 -1.79 -0.05
N SER A 23 3.15 -1.69 -0.98
CA SER A 23 3.68 -2.87 -1.67
C SER A 23 4.33 -3.86 -0.69
N ARG A 24 5.24 -3.39 0.18
CA ARG A 24 5.89 -4.28 1.16
C ARG A 24 4.91 -4.93 2.15
N LEU A 25 3.75 -4.32 2.37
CA LEU A 25 2.72 -4.87 3.27
C LEU A 25 1.92 -5.96 2.55
N LEU A 26 1.44 -5.67 1.35
CA LEU A 26 0.59 -6.56 0.57
C LEU A 26 1.36 -7.76 0.02
N GLU A 27 2.61 -7.56 -0.43
CA GLU A 27 3.49 -8.62 -0.93
C GLU A 27 3.82 -9.70 0.11
N ARG A 28 3.58 -9.44 1.40
CA ARG A 28 3.73 -10.46 2.45
C ARG A 28 2.55 -11.43 2.51
N SER A 29 1.43 -11.08 1.89
CA SER A 29 0.22 -11.91 1.84
C SER A 29 0.32 -12.82 0.64
N ALA A 30 0.82 -14.03 0.87
CA ALA A 30 1.10 -15.00 -0.17
C ALA A 30 0.70 -16.42 0.25
N ARG A 31 0.69 -17.32 -0.72
CA ARG A 31 0.64 -18.76 -0.48
C ARG A 31 2.05 -19.32 -0.57
N LEU A 32 2.52 -19.93 0.52
CA LEU A 32 3.83 -20.55 0.58
C LEU A 32 3.87 -21.83 -0.27
N SER A 33 5.07 -22.16 -0.75
CA SER A 33 5.32 -23.40 -1.47
C SER A 33 5.08 -24.63 -0.58
N GLY A 34 4.96 -25.80 -1.21
CA GLY A 34 4.85 -27.07 -0.49
C GLY A 34 6.04 -27.31 0.46
N ASP A 35 7.25 -26.98 0.00
CA ASP A 35 8.50 -27.10 0.76
C ASP A 35 8.53 -26.19 2.00
N ALA A 36 7.76 -25.09 1.97
CA ALA A 36 7.62 -24.13 3.06
C ALA A 36 6.34 -24.35 3.90
N GLY A 37 5.72 -25.54 3.80
CA GLY A 37 4.56 -25.93 4.62
C GLY A 37 3.19 -25.52 4.07
N GLY A 38 3.13 -24.91 2.89
CA GLY A 38 1.89 -24.68 2.14
C GLY A 38 0.88 -23.71 2.76
N GLY A 39 1.27 -22.95 3.79
CA GLY A 39 0.41 -21.97 4.45
C GLY A 39 0.00 -20.81 3.54
N SER A 40 -1.10 -20.12 3.89
CA SER A 40 -1.58 -18.95 3.14
C SER A 40 -1.93 -17.79 4.05
N LEU A 41 -1.68 -16.58 3.56
CA LEU A 41 -2.14 -15.33 4.15
C LEU A 41 -2.89 -14.53 3.08
N THR A 42 -4.18 -14.29 3.31
CA THR A 42 -5.04 -13.53 2.39
C THR A 42 -5.19 -12.10 2.88
N ALA A 43 -4.84 -11.13 2.05
CA ALA A 43 -5.12 -9.71 2.31
C ALA A 43 -6.45 -9.29 1.69
N LEU A 44 -7.23 -8.49 2.43
CA LEU A 44 -8.42 -7.80 1.95
C LEU A 44 -8.24 -6.29 2.22
N PRO A 45 -7.46 -5.57 1.38
CA PRO A 45 -7.24 -4.14 1.58
C PRO A 45 -8.52 -3.35 1.31
N ILE A 46 -8.79 -2.36 2.16
CA ILE A 46 -9.91 -1.44 2.02
C ILE A 46 -9.33 -0.04 1.83
N ILE A 47 -9.81 0.67 0.81
CA ILE A 47 -9.40 2.04 0.50
C ILE A 47 -10.65 2.89 0.37
N GLU A 48 -10.66 3.99 1.11
CA GLU A 48 -11.71 4.98 1.01
C GLU A 48 -11.43 5.93 -0.15
N THR A 49 -12.37 6.02 -1.09
CA THR A 49 -12.34 7.03 -2.15
C THR A 49 -13.13 8.26 -1.71
N GLN A 50 -12.64 9.44 -2.08
CA GLN A 50 -13.36 10.69 -1.83
C GLN A 50 -14.19 11.03 -3.06
N ALA A 51 -15.49 11.29 -2.86
CA ALA A 51 -16.44 11.59 -3.95
C ALA A 51 -16.45 10.54 -5.09
N GLY A 52 -16.07 9.28 -4.81
CA GLY A 52 -15.97 8.23 -5.81
C GLY A 52 -14.76 8.34 -6.76
N ASP A 53 -13.79 9.21 -6.46
CA ASP A 53 -12.60 9.38 -7.28
C ASP A 53 -11.60 8.22 -7.08
N VAL A 54 -11.56 7.32 -8.07
CA VAL A 54 -10.61 6.20 -8.14
C VAL A 54 -9.26 6.59 -8.73
N SER A 55 -9.12 7.80 -9.27
CA SER A 55 -7.89 8.31 -9.90
C SER A 55 -6.97 9.08 -8.95
N ALA A 56 -7.41 9.24 -7.70
CA ALA A 56 -6.60 9.81 -6.62
C ALA A 56 -5.31 8.99 -6.40
N TYR A 57 -4.30 9.63 -5.82
CA TYR A 57 -2.96 9.06 -5.74
C TYR A 57 -2.89 7.75 -4.95
N ILE A 58 -3.63 7.63 -3.84
CA ILE A 58 -3.62 6.42 -3.02
C ILE A 58 -4.39 5.26 -3.66
N PRO A 59 -5.65 5.42 -4.14
CA PRO A 59 -6.34 4.36 -4.87
C PRO A 59 -5.52 3.83 -6.06
N THR A 60 -4.92 4.72 -6.87
CA THR A 60 -4.11 4.32 -8.03
C THR A 60 -2.87 3.50 -7.65
N ASN A 61 -2.33 3.68 -6.45
CA ASN A 61 -1.13 2.96 -6.00
C ASN A 61 -1.40 1.52 -5.52
N VAL A 62 -2.65 1.16 -5.25
CA VAL A 62 -3.00 -0.13 -4.64
C VAL A 62 -3.84 -1.01 -5.58
N ILE A 63 -4.47 -0.42 -6.59
CA ILE A 63 -5.08 -1.13 -7.73
C ILE A 63 -3.99 -1.79 -8.56
#